data_AF-I0GTS4-F1
#
_entry.id   AF-I0GTS4-F1
#
_cell.length_a   1.000
_cell.length_b   1.000
_cell.length_c   1.000
_cell.angle_alpha   90.00
_cell.angle_beta   90.00
_cell.angle_gamma   90.00
#
_symmetry.space_group_name_H-M   'P 1'
#
loop_
_entity.id
_entity.type
_entity.pdbx_description
1 polymer ?
#
loop_
_entity_poly.entity_id
_entity_poly.type
_entity_poly.pdbx_seq_one_letter_code
_entity_poly.pdbx_strand_id
1 'polypeptide(L)'
;MGKASKRVKRNMHKKNNEAQMKQCQTQERELEQAFAQEKYADVLNILAELITANDVKPDFLYKGAYSYFMLGDYERAAQWVNNTLNFDPQNVEARILLARLCFIQNRQEDGLSIYDFLAANYQNSMTKEQKEQITDSSAYYVRREGDKLRQKYPHLAEFLQLKENAAEKTEPARTADTGSSALSALQRLKAKLEEVQAKNNKQAESETHVDGIPKQEETVTDKLADVSIEQQIVNIQNRTCSLREKVQILNKFAAAAYMAADYAGAMSYLQAALQLDDGDSQTIRNMAMAQAAFGEADKAQAIAAKLPEVDFVLLYLLKEQGR
;
A
#
# COMPACT_ATOMS: atom_id res chain seq x y z
N MET A 1 -45.04 17.31 14.61
CA MET A 1 -44.05 17.11 15.71
C MET A 1 -43.86 18.40 16.51
N GLY A 2 -44.19 18.41 17.80
CA GLY A 2 -44.19 19.61 18.66
C GLY A 2 -42.80 20.12 19.07
N LYS A 3 -42.70 21.43 19.36
CA LYS A 3 -41.45 22.14 19.74
C LYS A 3 -40.67 21.46 20.88
N ALA A 4 -41.36 20.82 21.83
CA ALA A 4 -40.74 20.07 22.93
C ALA A 4 -39.99 18.81 22.46
N SER A 5 -40.53 18.07 21.50
CA SER A 5 -39.90 16.86 20.93
C SER A 5 -38.60 17.20 20.18
N LYS A 6 -38.57 18.34 19.47
CA LYS A 6 -37.36 18.84 18.81
C LYS A 6 -36.26 19.21 19.83
N ARG A 7 -36.62 19.80 20.98
CA ARG A 7 -35.66 20.17 22.05
C ARG A 7 -35.05 18.94 22.73
N VAL A 8 -35.84 17.90 23.00
CA VAL A 8 -35.36 16.65 23.59
C VAL A 8 -34.40 15.92 22.64
N LYS A 9 -34.74 15.81 21.34
CA LYS A 9 -33.85 15.23 20.33
C LYS A 9 -32.51 15.97 20.23
N ARG A 10 -32.53 17.31 20.26
CA ARG A 10 -31.31 18.14 20.22
C ARG A 10 -30.42 17.94 21.45
N ASN A 11 -31.01 17.86 22.64
CA ASN A 11 -30.25 17.60 23.87
C ASN A 11 -29.66 16.18 23.90
N MET A 12 -30.38 15.17 23.40
CA MET A 12 -29.83 13.81 23.26
C MET A 12 -28.65 13.76 22.29
N HIS A 13 -28.76 14.40 21.11
CA HIS A 13 -27.66 14.45 20.15
C HIS A 13 -26.44 15.16 20.75
N LYS A 14 -26.66 16.27 21.47
CA LYS A 14 -25.57 16.99 22.15
C LYS A 14 -24.87 16.11 23.19
N LYS A 15 -25.64 15.40 24.02
CA LYS A 15 -25.08 14.48 25.04
C LYS A 15 -24.35 13.29 24.41
N ASN A 16 -24.85 12.76 23.29
CA ASN A 16 -24.21 11.67 22.57
C ASN A 16 -22.87 12.11 21.95
N ASN A 17 -22.83 13.30 21.34
CA ASN A 17 -21.60 13.87 20.79
C ASN A 17 -20.58 14.17 21.90
N GLU A 18 -21.01 14.69 23.06
CA GLU A 18 -20.12 14.91 24.20
C GLU A 18 -19.55 13.60 24.77
N ALA A 19 -20.35 12.53 24.79
CA ALA A 19 -19.89 11.21 25.20
C ALA A 19 -18.89 10.62 24.19
N GLN A 20 -19.18 10.72 22.90
CA GLN A 20 -18.29 10.26 21.83
C GLN A 20 -16.95 10.99 21.84
N MET A 21 -16.95 12.32 21.99
CA MET A 21 -15.71 13.10 22.10
C MET A 21 -14.86 12.68 23.32
N LYS A 22 -15.49 12.43 24.47
CA LYS A 22 -14.78 11.94 25.67
C LYS A 22 -14.23 10.53 25.48
N GLN A 23 -14.95 9.68 24.75
CA GLN A 23 -14.50 8.33 24.42
C GLN A 23 -13.28 8.38 23.50
N CYS A 24 -13.33 9.16 22.40
CA CYS A 24 -12.20 9.39 21.52
C CYS A 24 -10.97 9.88 22.30
N GLN A 25 -11.11 10.93 23.13
CA GLN A 25 -10.02 11.44 23.97
C GLN A 25 -9.44 10.42 24.97
N THR A 26 -10.21 9.39 25.33
CA THR A 26 -9.74 8.32 26.20
C THR A 26 -8.96 7.29 25.38
N GLN A 27 -9.52 6.86 24.25
CA GLN A 27 -8.88 5.96 23.30
C GLN A 27 -7.56 6.53 22.76
N GLU A 28 -7.50 7.84 22.47
CA GLU A 28 -6.25 8.50 22.08
C GLU A 28 -5.15 8.31 23.14
N ARG A 29 -5.47 8.55 24.42
CA ARG A 29 -4.51 8.38 25.52
C ARG A 29 -4.09 6.92 25.72
N GLU A 30 -5.04 5.99 25.57
CA GLU A 30 -4.75 4.56 25.64
C GLU A 30 -3.86 4.11 24.48
N LEU A 31 -4.07 4.64 23.27
CA LEU A 31 -3.24 4.38 22.11
C LEU A 31 -1.80 4.86 22.34
N GLU A 32 -1.62 6.10 22.83
CA GLU A 32 -0.30 6.61 23.20
C GLU A 32 0.40 5.73 24.24
N GLN A 33 -0.34 5.34 25.27
CA GLN A 33 0.20 4.52 26.36
C GLN A 33 0.57 3.12 25.87
N ALA A 34 -0.27 2.49 25.06
CA ALA A 34 0.01 1.17 24.48
C ALA A 34 1.25 1.22 23.57
N PHE A 35 1.37 2.28 22.76
CA PHE A 35 2.52 2.48 21.88
C PHE A 35 3.82 2.67 22.67
N ALA A 36 3.79 3.49 23.73
CA ALA A 36 4.93 3.69 24.62
C ALA A 36 5.33 2.43 25.41
N GLN A 37 4.39 1.51 25.63
CA GLN A 37 4.63 0.20 26.25
C GLN A 37 4.97 -0.90 25.24
N GLU A 38 5.14 -0.55 23.95
CA GLU A 38 5.43 -1.49 22.86
C GLU A 38 4.37 -2.60 22.69
N LYS A 39 3.13 -2.34 23.15
CA LYS A 39 2.00 -3.26 23.02
C LYS A 39 1.32 -3.09 21.67
N TYR A 40 2.04 -3.48 20.61
CA TYR A 40 1.65 -3.20 19.23
C TYR A 40 0.30 -3.81 18.83
N ALA A 41 -0.08 -4.97 19.38
CA ALA A 41 -1.40 -5.55 19.15
C ALA A 41 -2.54 -4.68 19.74
N ASP A 42 -2.32 -4.13 20.95
CA ASP A 42 -3.30 -3.25 21.60
C ASP A 42 -3.42 -1.92 20.85
N VAL A 43 -2.30 -1.38 20.33
CA VAL A 43 -2.31 -0.19 19.46
C VAL A 43 -3.25 -0.41 18.27
N LEU A 44 -3.15 -1.56 17.60
CA LEU A 44 -3.99 -1.86 16.43
C LEU A 44 -5.47 -2.01 16.79
N ASN A 45 -5.78 -2.61 17.95
CA ASN A 45 -7.17 -2.74 18.43
C ASN A 45 -7.78 -1.37 18.70
N ILE A 46 -7.09 -0.52 19.47
CA ILE A 46 -7.57 0.83 19.81
C ILE A 46 -7.71 1.69 18.54
N LEU A 47 -6.78 1.55 17.61
CA LEU A 47 -6.80 2.29 16.34
C LEU A 47 -8.00 1.91 15.47
N ALA A 48 -8.42 0.64 15.46
CA ALA A 48 -9.64 0.22 14.76
C ALA A 48 -10.90 0.88 15.35
N GLU A 49 -10.95 1.06 16.67
CA GLU A 49 -12.05 1.77 17.33
C GLU A 49 -12.07 3.26 16.95
N LEU A 50 -10.90 3.91 16.93
CA LEU A 50 -10.76 5.32 16.52
C LEU A 50 -11.17 5.54 15.05
N ILE A 51 -10.80 4.62 14.16
CA ILE A 51 -11.23 4.65 12.75
C ILE A 51 -12.76 4.51 12.65
N THR A 52 -13.36 3.61 13.42
CA THR A 52 -14.82 3.42 13.45
C THR A 52 -15.54 4.67 13.97
N ALA A 53 -14.91 5.39 14.91
CA ALA A 53 -15.40 6.67 15.42
C ALA A 53 -15.15 7.86 14.46
N ASN A 54 -14.50 7.64 13.31
CA ASN A 54 -14.08 8.65 12.35
C ASN A 54 -13.14 9.72 12.94
N ASP A 55 -12.32 9.33 13.93
CA ASP A 55 -11.30 10.16 14.56
C ASP A 55 -9.90 9.66 14.15
N VAL A 56 -9.51 10.00 12.92
CA VAL A 56 -8.28 9.52 12.29
C VAL A 56 -7.28 10.66 12.14
N LYS A 57 -6.07 10.47 12.66
CA LYS A 57 -4.95 11.44 12.57
C LYS A 57 -3.75 10.79 11.89
N PRO A 58 -2.92 11.55 11.16
CA PRO A 58 -1.74 10.98 10.48
C PRO A 58 -0.79 10.26 11.43
N ASP A 59 -0.58 10.81 12.62
CA ASP A 59 0.24 10.21 13.67
C ASP A 59 -0.29 8.83 14.12
N PHE A 60 -1.61 8.67 14.24
CA PHE A 60 -2.22 7.38 14.60
C PHE A 60 -2.05 6.35 13.48
N LEU A 61 -2.21 6.78 12.22
CA LEU A 61 -1.95 5.92 11.07
C LEU A 61 -0.50 5.45 11.03
N TYR A 62 0.46 6.34 11.32
CA TYR A 62 1.87 5.98 11.45
C TYR A 62 2.11 4.96 12.56
N LYS A 63 1.53 5.16 13.75
CA LYS A 63 1.63 4.21 14.87
C LYS A 63 1.07 2.85 14.52
N GLY A 64 -0.03 2.80 13.76
CA GLY A 64 -0.56 1.56 13.18
C GLY A 64 0.43 0.89 12.22
N ALA A 65 1.00 1.65 11.28
CA ALA A 65 1.99 1.16 10.34
C ALA A 65 3.23 0.58 11.05
N TYR A 66 3.75 1.30 12.05
CA TYR A 66 4.88 0.88 12.87
C TYR A 66 4.54 -0.36 13.69
N SER A 67 3.32 -0.45 14.24
CA SER A 67 2.87 -1.61 14.99
C SER A 67 2.82 -2.86 14.11
N TYR A 68 2.30 -2.78 12.88
CA TYR A 68 2.38 -3.88 11.92
C TYR A 68 3.82 -4.27 11.61
N PHE A 69 4.70 -3.31 11.40
CA PHE A 69 6.12 -3.57 11.17
C PHE A 69 6.77 -4.33 12.33
N MET A 70 6.50 -3.94 13.57
CA MET A 70 7.05 -4.60 14.76
C MET A 70 6.49 -6.00 15.00
N LEU A 71 5.27 -6.26 14.53
CA LEU A 71 4.65 -7.59 14.54
C LEU A 71 5.09 -8.47 13.35
N GLY A 72 5.95 -7.96 12.46
CA GLY A 72 6.44 -8.70 11.29
C GLY A 72 5.51 -8.67 10.07
N ASP A 73 4.37 -7.99 10.15
CA ASP A 73 3.45 -7.87 9.03
C ASP A 73 3.85 -6.72 8.10
N TYR A 74 4.86 -6.98 7.28
CA TYR A 74 5.45 -5.97 6.41
C TYR A 74 4.54 -5.53 5.27
N GLU A 75 3.60 -6.39 4.86
CA GLU A 75 2.64 -6.08 3.80
C GLU A 75 1.63 -5.03 4.29
N ARG A 76 1.01 -5.25 5.46
CA ARG A 76 0.10 -4.26 6.06
C ARG A 76 0.84 -3.02 6.51
N ALA A 77 2.06 -3.15 7.04
CA ALA A 77 2.89 -1.99 7.37
C ALA A 77 3.08 -1.07 6.15
N ALA A 78 3.43 -1.61 4.98
CA ALA A 78 3.62 -0.82 3.77
C ALA A 78 2.32 -0.13 3.31
N GLN A 79 1.17 -0.81 3.39
CA GLN A 79 -0.14 -0.22 3.06
C GLN A 79 -0.46 0.95 4.00
N TRP A 80 -0.23 0.78 5.30
CA TRP A 80 -0.51 1.80 6.29
C TRP A 80 0.46 2.98 6.21
N VAL A 81 1.74 2.74 5.87
CA VAL A 81 2.68 3.81 5.51
C VAL A 81 2.14 4.66 4.37
N ASN A 82 1.63 4.04 3.30
CA ASN A 82 1.04 4.79 2.17
C ASN A 82 -0.19 5.60 2.62
N ASN A 83 -1.03 5.04 3.49
CA ASN A 83 -2.17 5.77 4.06
C ASN A 83 -1.68 7.00 4.84
N THR A 84 -0.69 6.85 5.72
CA THR A 84 -0.10 7.98 6.44
C THR A 84 0.42 9.04 5.48
N LEU A 85 1.16 8.66 4.44
CA LEU A 85 1.74 9.60 3.47
C LEU A 85 0.71 10.26 2.55
N ASN A 86 -0.45 9.63 2.34
CA ASN A 86 -1.57 10.26 1.63
C ASN A 86 -2.21 11.38 2.47
N PHE A 87 -2.28 11.21 3.78
CA PHE A 87 -2.81 12.23 4.71
C PHE A 87 -1.78 13.30 5.07
N ASP A 88 -0.54 12.89 5.31
CA ASP A 88 0.59 13.75 5.63
C ASP A 88 1.77 13.42 4.71
N PRO A 89 1.83 14.04 3.52
CA PRO A 89 2.94 13.87 2.61
C PRO A 89 4.25 14.44 3.13
N GLN A 90 4.36 15.05 4.32
CA GLN A 90 5.63 15.51 4.88
C GLN A 90 6.10 14.64 6.05
N ASN A 91 5.35 13.59 6.38
CA ASN A 91 5.69 12.71 7.48
C ASN A 91 7.05 12.04 7.26
N VAL A 92 8.03 12.41 8.09
CA VAL A 92 9.40 11.90 8.01
C VAL A 92 9.47 10.46 8.52
N GLU A 93 8.76 10.15 9.60
CA GLU A 93 8.79 8.84 10.26
C GLU A 93 8.22 7.74 9.37
N ALA A 94 7.09 8.02 8.70
CA ALA A 94 6.50 7.11 7.72
C ALA A 94 7.45 6.83 6.55
N ARG A 95 8.23 7.83 6.09
CA ARG A 95 9.24 7.62 5.05
C ARG A 95 10.44 6.82 5.53
N ILE A 96 10.89 7.04 6.76
CA ILE A 96 11.96 6.23 7.35
C ILE A 96 11.51 4.77 7.44
N LEU A 97 10.27 4.54 7.89
CA LEU A 97 9.68 3.21 7.93
C LEU A 97 9.54 2.59 6.53
N LEU A 98 9.16 3.37 5.52
CA LEU A 98 9.11 2.92 4.12
C LEU A 98 10.48 2.42 3.64
N ALA A 99 11.55 3.17 3.90
CA ALA A 99 12.89 2.78 3.52
C ALA A 99 13.33 1.48 4.22
N ARG A 100 13.00 1.32 5.51
CA ARG A 100 13.27 0.08 6.26
C ARG A 100 12.52 -1.12 5.66
N LEU A 101 11.26 -0.94 5.29
CA LEU A 101 10.48 -1.95 4.58
C LEU A 101 11.11 -2.31 3.22
N CYS A 102 11.63 -1.33 2.48
CA CYS A 102 12.37 -1.59 1.24
C CYS A 102 13.60 -2.48 1.48
N PHE A 103 14.37 -2.26 2.56
CA PHE A 103 15.52 -3.12 2.87
C PHE A 103 15.12 -4.56 3.19
N ILE A 104 14.06 -4.75 3.98
CA ILE A 104 13.54 -6.10 4.30
C ILE A 104 13.10 -6.82 3.02
N GLN A 105 12.54 -6.10 2.05
CA GLN A 105 12.09 -6.64 0.76
C GLN A 105 13.22 -6.78 -0.27
N ASN A 106 14.49 -6.62 0.12
CA ASN A 106 15.65 -6.61 -0.79
C ASN A 106 15.54 -5.59 -1.93
N ARG A 107 14.89 -4.45 -1.67
CA ARG A 107 14.80 -3.29 -2.57
C ARG A 107 15.74 -2.19 -2.08
N GLN A 108 17.04 -2.48 -2.06
CA GLN A 108 18.04 -1.63 -1.42
C GLN A 108 18.14 -0.25 -2.08
N GLU A 109 18.13 -0.20 -3.42
CA GLU A 109 18.24 1.07 -4.16
C GLU A 109 17.06 2.00 -3.86
N ASP A 110 15.86 1.44 -3.67
CA ASP A 110 14.66 2.22 -3.32
C ASP A 110 14.78 2.78 -1.90
N GLY A 111 15.18 1.95 -0.92
CA GLY A 111 15.39 2.39 0.46
C GLY A 111 16.45 3.50 0.58
N LEU A 112 17.58 3.34 -0.12
CA LEU A 112 18.65 4.34 -0.17
C LEU A 112 18.19 5.63 -0.87
N SER A 113 17.39 5.52 -1.93
CA SER A 113 16.84 6.72 -2.61
C SER A 113 15.88 7.51 -1.71
N ILE A 114 15.10 6.83 -0.86
CA ILE A 114 14.21 7.49 0.10
C ILE A 114 15.04 8.21 1.16
N TYR A 115 16.11 7.60 1.66
CA TYR A 115 17.03 8.24 2.61
C TYR A 115 17.77 9.43 2.01
N ASP A 116 18.20 9.35 0.76
CA ASP A 116 18.80 10.49 0.05
C ASP A 116 17.82 11.66 -0.11
N PHE A 117 16.58 11.36 -0.49
CA PHE A 117 15.51 12.36 -0.55
C PHE A 117 15.25 12.99 0.82
N LEU A 118 15.24 12.18 1.88
CA LEU A 118 15.04 12.64 3.25
C LEU A 118 16.19 13.55 3.71
N ALA A 119 17.44 13.18 3.43
CA ALA A 119 18.62 14.00 3.72
C ALA A 119 18.54 15.35 2.98
N ALA A 120 18.18 15.34 1.69
CA ALA A 120 18.11 16.55 0.88
C ALA A 120 17.04 17.55 1.35
N ASN A 121 15.88 17.07 1.82
CA ASN A 121 14.70 17.91 2.03
C ASN A 121 14.34 18.13 3.51
N TYR A 122 14.75 17.23 4.41
CA TYR A 122 14.26 17.20 5.80
C TYR A 122 15.36 17.10 6.86
N GLN A 123 16.65 17.04 6.48
CA GLN A 123 17.76 16.89 7.43
C GLN A 123 17.77 17.93 8.58
N ASN A 124 17.34 19.16 8.32
CA ASN A 124 17.33 20.23 9.31
C ASN A 124 16.18 20.13 10.31
N SER A 125 15.04 19.53 9.92
CA SER A 125 13.86 19.37 10.78
C SER A 125 13.80 18.01 11.48
N MET A 126 14.64 17.05 11.08
CA MET A 126 14.71 15.73 11.70
C MET A 126 15.15 15.76 13.16
N THR A 127 14.50 14.93 13.98
CA THR A 127 14.93 14.67 15.36
C THR A 127 16.24 13.87 15.38
N LYS A 128 16.88 13.80 16.55
CA LYS A 128 18.10 13.01 16.71
C LYS A 128 17.83 11.52 16.44
N GLU A 129 16.73 11.00 16.95
CA GLU A 129 16.31 9.61 16.82
C GLU A 129 16.08 9.24 15.36
N GLN A 130 15.45 10.12 14.57
CA GLN A 130 15.25 9.93 13.14
C GLN A 130 16.58 9.86 12.38
N LYS A 131 17.55 10.72 12.74
CA LYS A 131 18.88 10.71 12.13
C LYS A 131 19.66 9.44 12.46
N GLU A 132 19.55 8.98 13.71
CA GLU A 132 20.17 7.75 14.18
C GLU A 132 19.61 6.52 13.47
N GLN A 133 18.28 6.45 13.30
CA GLN A 133 17.63 5.37 12.53
C GLN A 133 18.13 5.28 11.08
N ILE A 134 18.26 6.43 10.39
CA ILE A 134 18.80 6.49 9.02
C ILE A 134 20.26 6.03 9.00
N THR A 135 21.05 6.49 9.97
CA THR A 135 22.48 6.15 10.09
C THR A 135 22.68 4.66 10.32
N ASP A 136 21.97 4.08 11.28
CA ASP A 136 22.06 2.65 11.63
C ASP A 136 21.62 1.77 10.47
N SER A 137 20.49 2.10 9.84
CA SER A 137 19.97 1.37 8.69
C SER A 137 20.90 1.46 7.46
N SER A 138 21.71 2.53 7.38
CA SER A 138 22.69 2.74 6.30
C SER A 138 24.07 2.15 6.59
N ALA A 139 24.36 1.76 7.84
CA ALA A 139 25.70 1.39 8.30
C ALA A 139 26.33 0.24 7.48
N TYR A 140 25.51 -0.73 7.05
CA TYR A 140 25.96 -1.81 6.17
C TYR A 140 26.51 -1.29 4.84
N TYR A 141 25.76 -0.40 4.19
CA TYR A 141 26.12 0.16 2.88
C TYR A 141 27.28 1.14 2.96
N VAL A 142 27.38 1.91 4.05
CA VAL A 142 28.55 2.76 4.31
C VAL A 142 29.84 1.94 4.34
N ARG A 143 29.83 0.79 5.02
CA ARG A 143 31.03 -0.06 5.16
C ARG A 143 31.41 -0.80 3.88
N ARG A 144 30.44 -1.21 3.06
CA ARG A 144 30.68 -2.07 1.89
C ARG A 144 30.63 -1.34 0.54
N GLU A 145 29.81 -0.30 0.43
CA GLU A 145 29.45 0.37 -0.83
C GLU A 145 29.58 1.90 -0.73
N GLY A 146 30.49 2.41 0.10
CA GLY A 146 30.65 3.85 0.37
C GLY A 146 30.87 4.71 -0.89
N ASP A 147 31.67 4.23 -1.86
CA ASP A 147 31.88 4.92 -3.14
C ASP A 147 30.60 5.03 -3.97
N LYS A 148 29.85 3.93 -4.06
CA LYS A 148 28.56 3.89 -4.75
C LYS A 148 27.55 4.81 -4.08
N LEU A 149 27.54 4.87 -2.75
CA LEU A 149 26.72 5.81 -1.99
C LEU A 149 27.06 7.26 -2.34
N ARG A 150 28.34 7.63 -2.31
CA ARG A 150 28.80 8.98 -2.73
C ARG A 150 28.37 9.33 -4.15
N GLN A 151 28.45 8.38 -5.08
CA GLN A 151 28.14 8.62 -6.48
C GLN A 151 26.63 8.73 -6.76
N LYS A 152 25.82 7.84 -6.19
CA LYS A 152 24.39 7.74 -6.51
C LYS A 152 23.48 8.53 -5.55
N TYR A 153 23.90 8.70 -4.31
CA TYR A 153 23.11 9.26 -3.21
C TYR A 153 23.92 10.36 -2.49
N PRO A 154 24.23 11.47 -3.18
CA PRO A 154 25.17 12.47 -2.68
C PRO A 154 24.68 13.17 -1.40
N HIS A 155 23.37 13.37 -1.24
CA HIS A 155 22.82 14.00 -0.05
C HIS A 155 22.86 13.06 1.15
N LEU A 156 22.58 11.77 0.94
CA LEU A 156 22.75 10.76 1.98
C LEU A 156 24.22 10.62 2.37
N ALA A 157 25.13 10.65 1.40
CA ALA A 157 26.56 10.56 1.68
C ALA A 157 27.07 11.75 2.50
N GLU A 158 26.63 12.97 2.17
CA GLU A 158 26.92 14.18 2.95
C GLU A 158 26.32 14.10 4.36
N PHE A 159 25.05 13.67 4.47
CA PHE A 159 24.36 13.46 5.73
C PHE A 159 25.11 12.47 6.65
N LEU A 160 25.64 11.39 6.08
CA LEU A 160 26.43 10.36 6.79
C LEU A 160 27.92 10.75 6.95
N GLN A 161 28.32 11.94 6.49
CA GLN A 161 29.69 12.46 6.56
C GLN A 161 30.74 11.54 5.93
N LEU A 162 30.39 10.92 4.80
CA LEU A 162 31.29 10.04 4.05
C LEU A 162 32.38 10.87 3.37
N LYS A 163 33.57 10.93 3.99
CA LYS A 163 34.76 11.55 3.37
C LYS A 163 35.14 10.82 2.09
N GLU A 164 35.67 11.54 1.10
CA GLU A 164 36.40 10.92 0.01
C GLU A 164 37.56 10.11 0.60
N ASN A 165 37.52 8.79 0.43
CA ASN A 165 38.68 7.98 0.71
C ASN A 165 39.68 8.22 -0.43
N ALA A 166 40.66 9.08 -0.18
CA ALA A 166 41.85 9.12 -1.00
C ALA A 166 42.55 7.74 -0.88
N ALA A 167 42.45 6.96 -1.95
CA ALA A 167 43.13 5.69 -2.19
C ALA A 167 42.62 4.45 -1.41
N GLU A 168 41.74 3.70 -2.04
CA GLU A 168 41.98 2.27 -2.24
C GLU A 168 41.75 1.94 -3.72
N LYS A 169 42.85 1.60 -4.41
CA LYS A 169 42.87 1.20 -5.81
C LYS A 169 42.25 -0.19 -5.93
N THR A 170 41.16 -0.31 -6.68
CA THR A 170 40.88 -1.53 -7.45
C THR A 170 40.72 -1.17 -8.92
N GLU A 171 41.48 -1.91 -9.74
CA GLU A 171 41.70 -1.76 -11.17
C GLU A 171 40.43 -1.90 -12.05
N PRO A 172 40.51 -1.47 -13.32
CA PRO A 172 39.34 -1.04 -14.09
C PRO A 172 38.76 -2.15 -14.97
N ALA A 173 37.43 -2.23 -14.99
CA ALA A 173 36.69 -2.88 -16.07
C ALA A 173 35.83 -1.83 -16.82
N ARG A 174 36.43 -1.31 -17.88
CA ARG A 174 35.86 -0.88 -19.18
C ARG A 174 34.41 -0.36 -19.21
N THR A 175 34.32 0.95 -19.49
CA THR A 175 33.53 1.63 -20.54
C THR A 175 32.44 0.83 -21.25
N ALA A 176 31.28 1.36 -21.63
CA ALA A 176 30.56 2.59 -21.40
C ALA A 176 29.23 2.34 -22.11
N ASP A 177 28.08 2.66 -21.50
CA ASP A 177 27.01 3.27 -22.27
C ASP A 177 26.14 4.12 -21.33
N THR A 178 25.44 5.06 -21.95
CA THR A 178 25.49 6.46 -21.60
C THR A 178 24.22 6.97 -20.94
N GLY A 179 24.39 8.00 -20.11
CA GLY A 179 23.49 9.14 -20.00
C GLY A 179 22.03 8.87 -19.60
N SER A 180 21.74 9.00 -18.31
CA SER A 180 20.37 9.31 -17.87
C SER A 180 20.42 10.09 -16.58
N SER A 181 20.75 11.39 -16.71
CA SER A 181 20.64 12.42 -15.65
C SER A 181 19.38 12.22 -14.79
N ALA A 182 19.45 12.47 -13.49
CA ALA A 182 18.30 12.42 -12.57
C ALA A 182 17.09 13.23 -13.08
N LEU A 183 17.33 14.25 -13.91
CA LEU A 183 16.30 15.04 -14.60
C LEU A 183 15.57 14.21 -15.68
N SER A 184 16.26 13.29 -16.36
CA SER A 184 15.67 12.34 -17.31
C SER A 184 14.95 11.16 -16.62
N ALA A 185 15.37 10.76 -15.42
CA ALA A 185 14.64 9.76 -14.63
C ALA A 185 13.34 10.33 -14.04
N LEU A 186 13.38 11.56 -13.52
CA LEU A 186 12.19 12.30 -13.09
C LEU A 186 11.29 12.69 -14.28
N GLN A 187 11.85 13.07 -15.44
CA GLN A 187 11.06 13.28 -16.64
C GLN A 187 10.48 11.98 -17.20
N ARG A 188 11.15 10.82 -17.08
CA ARG A 188 10.59 9.51 -17.46
C ARG A 188 9.49 9.06 -16.49
N LEU A 189 9.61 9.38 -15.20
CA LEU A 189 8.58 9.07 -14.21
C LEU A 189 7.38 9.99 -14.35
N LYS A 190 7.60 11.29 -14.58
CA LYS A 190 6.55 12.28 -14.85
C LYS A 190 5.90 12.04 -16.21
N ALA A 191 6.67 11.73 -17.25
CA ALA A 191 6.13 11.34 -18.56
C ALA A 191 5.41 9.99 -18.51
N LYS A 192 5.78 9.05 -17.62
CA LYS A 192 5.00 7.82 -17.38
C LYS A 192 3.73 8.11 -16.60
N LEU A 193 3.73 9.05 -15.64
CA LEU A 193 2.52 9.48 -14.93
C LEU A 193 1.57 10.27 -15.84
N GLU A 194 2.12 11.16 -16.67
CA GLU A 194 1.39 11.92 -17.68
C GLU A 194 1.00 11.05 -18.88
N GLU A 195 1.76 10.02 -19.26
CA GLU A 195 1.31 9.01 -20.23
C GLU A 195 0.22 8.12 -19.64
N VAL A 196 0.27 7.77 -18.35
CA VAL A 196 -0.79 6.99 -17.70
C VAL A 196 -2.06 7.85 -17.55
N GLN A 197 -1.92 9.14 -17.25
CA GLN A 197 -3.04 10.09 -17.23
C GLN A 197 -3.54 10.44 -18.66
N ALA A 198 -2.65 10.59 -19.64
CA ALA A 198 -3.02 10.83 -21.04
C ALA A 198 -3.51 9.55 -21.74
N LYS A 199 -3.12 8.34 -21.33
CA LYS A 199 -3.71 7.07 -21.80
C LYS A 199 -5.08 6.84 -21.13
N ASN A 200 -5.27 7.26 -19.87
CA ASN A 200 -6.60 7.33 -19.26
C ASN A 200 -7.51 8.42 -19.88
N ASN A 201 -6.95 9.53 -20.40
CA ASN A 201 -7.73 10.58 -21.08
C ASN A 201 -7.79 10.44 -22.62
N LYS A 202 -7.03 9.52 -23.23
CA LYS A 202 -7.05 9.20 -24.68
C LYS A 202 -7.73 7.87 -25.01
N GLN A 203 -8.16 7.11 -24.01
CA GLN A 203 -9.14 6.03 -24.17
C GLN A 203 -10.60 6.52 -24.00
N ALA A 204 -10.79 7.82 -23.74
CA ALA A 204 -12.10 8.45 -23.63
C ALA A 204 -12.59 9.16 -24.92
N GLU A 205 -11.82 9.23 -26.02
CA GLU A 205 -12.22 9.68 -27.38
C GLU A 205 -10.96 9.82 -28.27
N SER A 206 -10.74 9.27 -29.48
CA SER A 206 -11.34 8.23 -30.34
C SER A 206 -10.46 8.16 -31.62
N GLU A 207 -10.25 6.99 -32.23
CA GLU A 207 -10.53 6.90 -33.68
C GLU A 207 -12.06 7.04 -33.74
N THR A 208 -12.67 8.00 -34.43
CA THR A 208 -12.56 8.17 -35.88
C THR A 208 -13.06 9.55 -36.31
N HIS A 209 -12.25 10.25 -37.11
CA HIS A 209 -12.71 11.28 -38.04
C HIS A 209 -13.28 10.57 -39.28
N VAL A 210 -14.59 10.60 -39.48
CA VAL A 210 -15.20 10.72 -40.81
C VAL A 210 -16.23 11.84 -40.71
N ASP A 211 -15.88 12.93 -41.37
CA ASP A 211 -16.53 14.21 -41.63
C ASP A 211 -17.93 14.53 -41.07
N GLY A 212 -18.01 15.74 -40.50
CA GLY A 212 -19.19 16.60 -40.60
C GLY A 212 -20.04 16.78 -39.32
N ILE A 213 -19.74 17.84 -38.58
CA ILE A 213 -20.56 18.58 -37.58
C ILE A 213 -22.06 18.70 -38.01
N PRO A 214 -23.09 18.88 -37.12
CA PRO A 214 -23.07 19.24 -35.68
C PRO A 214 -23.98 18.45 -34.71
N LYS A 215 -23.58 18.57 -33.43
CA LYS A 215 -24.35 18.76 -32.18
C LYS A 215 -25.82 18.28 -32.12
N GLN A 216 -26.09 17.39 -31.16
CA GLN A 216 -27.00 17.66 -30.03
C GLN A 216 -26.83 16.61 -28.92
N GLU A 217 -26.98 17.06 -27.69
CA GLU A 217 -27.07 16.25 -26.47
C GLU A 217 -28.23 15.25 -26.61
N GLU A 218 -28.00 13.97 -26.31
CA GLU A 218 -28.89 13.19 -25.44
C GLU A 218 -28.32 11.80 -25.14
N THR A 219 -28.66 11.38 -23.92
CA THR A 219 -28.59 10.09 -23.26
C THR A 219 -28.69 8.82 -24.12
N VAL A 220 -28.26 7.71 -23.50
CA VAL A 220 -28.85 6.34 -23.56
C VAL A 220 -27.83 5.25 -23.96
N THR A 221 -27.41 4.52 -22.93
CA THR A 221 -27.25 3.06 -22.81
C THR A 221 -26.84 2.19 -24.02
N ASP A 222 -25.94 1.27 -23.68
CA ASP A 222 -25.96 -0.16 -24.01
C ASP A 222 -25.10 -0.68 -25.19
N LYS A 223 -24.50 -1.85 -24.90
CA LYS A 223 -23.82 -2.84 -25.78
C LYS A 223 -22.34 -2.65 -26.10
N LEU A 224 -21.49 -3.35 -25.30
CA LEU A 224 -20.38 -4.15 -25.83
C LEU A 224 -20.29 -5.48 -25.04
N ALA A 225 -20.18 -6.56 -25.81
CA ALA A 225 -20.42 -7.98 -25.52
C ALA A 225 -19.81 -8.60 -24.25
N ASP A 226 -20.59 -9.54 -23.72
CA ASP A 226 -20.35 -10.47 -22.61
C ASP A 226 -19.18 -11.43 -22.91
N VAL A 227 -17.93 -10.98 -22.72
CA VAL A 227 -16.75 -11.86 -22.83
C VAL A 227 -16.73 -12.76 -21.60
N SER A 228 -16.98 -14.06 -21.78
CA SER A 228 -17.06 -14.98 -20.65
C SER A 228 -15.74 -15.03 -19.88
N ILE A 229 -15.85 -15.29 -18.58
CA ILE A 229 -14.74 -15.29 -17.62
C ILE A 229 -13.60 -16.22 -18.08
N GLU A 230 -13.94 -17.35 -18.70
CA GLU A 230 -12.97 -18.30 -19.24
C GLU A 230 -12.11 -17.67 -20.34
N GLN A 231 -12.70 -16.90 -21.25
CA GLN A 231 -11.95 -16.20 -22.29
C GLN A 231 -11.04 -15.12 -21.69
N GLN A 232 -11.50 -14.42 -20.65
CA GLN A 232 -10.70 -13.42 -19.95
C GLN A 232 -9.48 -14.07 -19.27
N ILE A 233 -9.66 -15.20 -18.60
CA ILE A 233 -8.57 -15.97 -17.97
C ILE A 233 -7.53 -16.40 -19.01
N VAL A 234 -7.97 -16.99 -20.13
CA VAL A 234 -7.07 -17.43 -21.22
C VAL A 234 -6.28 -16.25 -21.78
N ASN A 235 -6.94 -15.11 -22.00
CA ASN A 235 -6.28 -13.90 -22.48
C ASN A 235 -5.20 -13.41 -21.50
N ILE A 236 -5.46 -13.46 -20.20
CA ILE A 236 -4.49 -13.07 -19.16
C ILE A 236 -3.32 -14.07 -19.10
N GLN A 237 -3.61 -15.38 -19.16
CA GLN A 237 -2.58 -16.42 -19.15
C GLN A 237 -1.64 -16.34 -20.36
N ASN A 238 -2.16 -15.93 -21.52
CA ASN A 238 -1.39 -15.77 -22.76
C ASN A 238 -0.65 -14.43 -22.89
N ARG A 239 -0.80 -13.49 -21.93
CA ARG A 239 -0.05 -12.23 -21.97
C ARG A 239 1.46 -12.47 -21.91
N THR A 240 2.20 -11.65 -22.66
CA THR A 240 3.66 -11.58 -22.62
C THR A 240 4.12 -10.74 -21.42
N CYS A 241 3.93 -11.26 -20.22
CA CYS A 241 4.38 -10.65 -18.96
C CYS A 241 4.85 -11.72 -17.97
N SER A 242 5.43 -11.30 -16.85
CA SER A 242 5.93 -12.24 -15.83
C SER A 242 4.79 -13.03 -15.19
N LEU A 243 5.12 -14.22 -14.64
CA LEU A 243 4.15 -15.06 -13.93
C LEU A 243 3.50 -14.32 -12.75
N ARG A 244 4.31 -13.56 -12.00
CA ARG A 244 3.83 -12.70 -10.90
C ARG A 244 2.82 -11.65 -11.36
N GLU A 245 3.06 -11.00 -12.50
CA GLU A 245 2.11 -10.02 -13.04
C GLU A 245 0.79 -10.67 -13.47
N LYS A 246 0.83 -11.89 -14.02
CA LYS A 246 -0.40 -12.64 -14.37
C LYS A 246 -1.23 -12.95 -13.14
N VAL A 247 -0.60 -13.45 -12.07
CA VAL A 247 -1.24 -13.71 -10.77
C VAL A 247 -1.86 -12.43 -10.20
N GLN A 248 -1.15 -11.30 -10.25
CA GLN A 248 -1.68 -10.00 -9.80
C GLN A 248 -2.88 -9.52 -10.62
N ILE A 249 -2.87 -9.69 -11.95
CA ILE A 249 -4.00 -9.32 -12.80
C ILE A 249 -5.22 -10.18 -12.45
N LEU A 250 -5.05 -11.50 -12.33
CA LEU A 250 -6.13 -12.42 -11.95
C LEU A 250 -6.73 -12.06 -10.58
N ASN A 251 -5.90 -11.72 -9.58
CA ASN A 251 -6.39 -11.24 -8.28
C ASN A 251 -7.20 -9.94 -8.37
N LYS A 252 -6.85 -9.02 -9.28
CA LYS A 252 -7.62 -7.78 -9.50
C LYS A 252 -8.98 -8.05 -10.15
N PHE A 253 -9.03 -8.95 -11.14
CA PHE A 253 -10.29 -9.40 -11.73
C PHE A 253 -11.17 -10.11 -10.70
N ALA A 254 -10.57 -10.96 -9.85
CA ALA A 254 -11.27 -11.59 -8.75
C ALA A 254 -11.86 -10.58 -7.77
N ALA A 255 -11.11 -9.54 -7.40
CA ALA A 255 -11.59 -8.47 -6.53
C ALA A 255 -12.79 -7.72 -7.15
N ALA A 256 -12.74 -7.44 -8.46
CA ALA A 256 -13.86 -6.80 -9.17
C ALA A 256 -15.12 -7.69 -9.17
N ALA A 257 -14.98 -8.99 -9.45
CA ALA A 257 -16.06 -9.95 -9.40
C ALA A 257 -16.65 -10.08 -7.98
N TYR A 258 -15.77 -10.16 -6.96
CA TYR A 258 -16.17 -10.21 -5.55
C TYR A 258 -16.97 -8.97 -5.12
N MET A 259 -16.55 -7.77 -5.54
CA MET A 259 -17.27 -6.51 -5.26
C MET A 259 -18.63 -6.45 -5.95
N ALA A 260 -18.79 -7.15 -7.08
CA ALA A 260 -20.07 -7.32 -7.77
C ALA A 260 -20.93 -8.45 -7.18
N ALA A 261 -20.49 -9.06 -6.06
CA ALA A 261 -21.08 -10.26 -5.46
C ALA A 261 -21.12 -11.50 -6.38
N ASP A 262 -20.35 -11.48 -7.47
CA ASP A 262 -20.10 -12.65 -8.32
C ASP A 262 -18.95 -13.48 -7.72
N TYR A 263 -19.27 -14.20 -6.65
CA TYR A 263 -18.30 -15.04 -5.95
C TYR A 263 -17.83 -16.23 -6.79
N ALA A 264 -18.70 -16.78 -7.65
CA ALA A 264 -18.34 -17.85 -8.56
C ALA A 264 -17.29 -17.38 -9.58
N GLY A 265 -17.51 -16.21 -10.19
CA GLY A 265 -16.53 -15.58 -11.07
C GLY A 265 -15.23 -15.22 -10.36
N ALA A 266 -15.30 -14.68 -9.14
CA ALA A 266 -14.14 -14.40 -8.32
C ALA A 266 -13.29 -15.67 -8.07
N MET A 267 -13.94 -16.78 -7.71
CA MET A 267 -13.27 -18.07 -7.51
C MET A 267 -12.63 -18.60 -8.80
N SER A 268 -13.25 -18.44 -9.97
CA SER A 268 -12.64 -18.84 -11.25
C SER A 268 -11.31 -18.12 -11.53
N TYR A 269 -11.26 -16.80 -11.29
CA TYR A 269 -10.00 -16.04 -11.43
C TYR A 269 -8.95 -16.45 -10.40
N LEU A 270 -9.34 -16.67 -9.15
CA LEU A 270 -8.43 -17.06 -8.07
C LEU A 270 -7.90 -18.48 -8.28
N GLN A 271 -8.72 -19.39 -8.80
CA GLN A 271 -8.29 -20.74 -9.16
C GLN A 271 -7.27 -20.70 -10.30
N ALA A 272 -7.49 -19.87 -11.32
CA ALA A 272 -6.52 -19.66 -12.38
C ALA A 272 -5.21 -19.05 -11.86
N ALA A 273 -5.27 -18.17 -10.84
CA ALA A 273 -4.08 -17.62 -10.20
C ALA A 273 -3.31 -18.70 -9.42
N LEU A 274 -4.00 -19.54 -8.65
CA LEU A 274 -3.39 -20.66 -7.91
C LEU A 274 -2.81 -21.76 -8.82
N GLN A 275 -3.30 -21.88 -10.06
CA GLN A 275 -2.68 -22.78 -11.05
C GLN A 275 -1.32 -22.25 -11.55
N LEU A 276 -1.10 -20.93 -11.49
CA LEU A 276 0.17 -20.33 -11.87
C LEU A 276 1.16 -20.30 -10.69
N ASP A 277 0.67 -20.01 -9.49
CA ASP A 277 1.43 -19.98 -8.25
C ASP A 277 0.56 -20.50 -7.10
N ASP A 278 0.81 -21.74 -6.67
CA ASP A 278 0.03 -22.43 -5.65
C ASP A 278 0.34 -21.96 -4.22
N GLY A 279 1.44 -21.23 -4.03
CA GLY A 279 1.92 -20.70 -2.76
C GLY A 279 1.65 -19.22 -2.54
N ASP A 280 1.00 -18.52 -3.47
CA ASP A 280 0.73 -17.08 -3.33
C ASP A 280 -0.28 -16.81 -2.19
N SER A 281 0.25 -16.35 -1.05
CA SER A 281 -0.51 -16.10 0.17
C SER A 281 -1.69 -15.14 -0.04
N GLN A 282 -1.57 -14.15 -0.91
CA GLN A 282 -2.65 -13.20 -1.19
C GLN A 282 -3.81 -13.88 -1.92
N THR A 283 -3.51 -14.71 -2.93
CA THR A 283 -4.51 -15.48 -3.66
C THR A 283 -5.22 -16.48 -2.75
N ILE A 284 -4.49 -17.16 -1.85
CA ILE A 284 -5.06 -18.09 -0.87
C ILE A 284 -6.02 -17.36 0.08
N ARG A 285 -5.64 -16.19 0.61
CA ARG A 285 -6.50 -15.35 1.45
C ARG A 285 -7.78 -14.93 0.72
N ASN A 286 -7.63 -14.41 -0.50
CA ASN A 286 -8.76 -13.98 -1.32
C ASN A 286 -9.69 -15.14 -1.65
N MET A 287 -9.14 -16.32 -1.92
CA MET A 287 -9.93 -17.54 -2.18
C MET A 287 -10.70 -17.99 -0.94
N ALA A 288 -10.09 -17.95 0.24
CA ALA A 288 -10.79 -18.25 1.49
C ALA A 288 -11.95 -17.28 1.74
N MET A 289 -11.74 -15.98 1.52
CA MET A 289 -12.79 -14.96 1.64
C MET A 289 -13.91 -15.12 0.61
N ALA A 290 -13.57 -15.42 -0.66
CA ALA A 290 -14.55 -15.69 -1.70
C ALA A 290 -15.41 -16.92 -1.38
N GLN A 291 -14.80 -17.98 -0.88
CA GLN A 291 -15.50 -19.20 -0.46
C GLN A 291 -16.44 -18.96 0.72
N ALA A 292 -16.00 -18.17 1.70
CA ALA A 292 -16.83 -17.83 2.85
C ALA A 292 -18.04 -16.99 2.45
N ALA A 293 -17.84 -15.98 1.60
CA ALA A 293 -18.92 -15.15 1.06
C ALA A 293 -19.89 -15.94 0.16
N PHE A 294 -19.40 -16.99 -0.50
CA PHE A 294 -20.23 -17.94 -1.26
C PHE A 294 -21.03 -18.91 -0.37
N GLY A 295 -20.73 -18.99 0.93
CA GLY A 295 -21.43 -19.82 1.91
C GLY A 295 -20.77 -21.17 2.20
N GLU A 296 -19.56 -21.43 1.71
CA GLU A 296 -18.83 -22.68 1.95
C GLU A 296 -17.75 -22.49 3.04
N ALA A 297 -18.19 -22.23 4.27
CA ALA A 297 -17.30 -21.91 5.41
C ALA A 297 -16.24 -23.00 5.69
N ASP A 298 -16.59 -24.28 5.59
CA ASP A 298 -15.65 -25.38 5.80
C ASP A 298 -14.52 -25.38 4.76
N LYS A 299 -14.84 -25.08 3.49
CA LYS A 299 -13.85 -24.99 2.42
C LYS A 299 -12.99 -23.75 2.58
N ALA A 300 -13.57 -22.63 3.01
CA ALA A 300 -12.83 -21.41 3.30
C ALA A 300 -11.76 -21.65 4.38
N GLN A 301 -12.09 -22.35 5.47
CA GLN A 301 -11.13 -22.71 6.51
C GLN A 301 -10.04 -23.67 6.01
N ALA A 302 -10.42 -24.67 5.21
CA ALA A 302 -9.47 -25.60 4.59
C ALA A 302 -8.48 -24.90 3.64
N ILE A 303 -8.93 -23.86 2.93
CA ILE A 303 -8.06 -23.04 2.07
C ILE A 303 -7.16 -22.13 2.91
N ALA A 304 -7.69 -21.46 3.93
CA ALA A 304 -6.91 -20.63 4.84
C ALA A 304 -5.79 -21.42 5.53
N ALA A 305 -6.02 -22.70 5.85
CA ALA A 305 -5.01 -23.59 6.43
C ALA A 305 -3.82 -23.90 5.50
N LYS A 306 -3.91 -23.59 4.21
CA LYS A 306 -2.80 -23.73 3.24
C LYS A 306 -1.83 -22.55 3.27
N LEU A 307 -2.15 -21.48 4.01
CA LEU A 307 -1.23 -20.34 4.12
C LEU A 307 0.09 -20.78 4.76
N PRO A 308 1.25 -20.30 4.26
CA PRO A 308 2.55 -20.59 4.86
C PRO A 308 2.66 -20.11 6.32
N GLU A 309 1.97 -19.01 6.63
CA GLU A 309 1.91 -18.41 7.96
C GLU A 309 0.47 -18.35 8.46
N VAL A 310 0.28 -18.55 9.76
CA VAL A 310 -1.05 -18.55 10.37
C VAL A 310 -1.61 -17.13 10.40
N ASP A 311 -2.74 -16.93 9.72
CA ASP A 311 -3.47 -15.65 9.72
C ASP A 311 -4.66 -15.71 10.71
N PHE A 312 -4.42 -15.32 11.96
CA PHE A 312 -5.45 -15.33 13.00
C PHE A 312 -6.63 -14.38 12.70
N VAL A 313 -6.42 -13.32 11.92
CA VAL A 313 -7.50 -12.39 11.56
C VAL A 313 -8.42 -13.05 10.55
N LEU A 314 -7.86 -13.68 9.50
CA LEU A 314 -8.65 -14.45 8.55
C LEU A 314 -9.41 -15.57 9.26
N LEU A 315 -8.75 -16.35 10.12
CA LEU A 315 -9.41 -17.43 10.86
C LEU A 315 -10.54 -16.92 11.77
N TYR A 316 -10.34 -15.78 12.43
CA TYR A 316 -11.38 -15.14 13.24
C TYR A 316 -12.58 -14.73 12.38
N LEU A 317 -12.36 -14.06 11.24
CA LEU A 317 -13.42 -13.65 10.32
C LEU A 317 -14.22 -14.84 9.79
N LEU A 318 -13.53 -15.90 9.37
CA LEU A 318 -14.16 -17.13 8.88
C LEU A 318 -14.99 -17.85 9.95
N LYS A 319 -14.59 -17.74 11.22
CA LYS A 319 -15.33 -18.32 12.35
C LYS A 319 -16.61 -17.55 12.68
N GLU A 320 -16.57 -16.22 12.62
CA GLU A 320 -17.74 -15.39 12.92
C GLU A 320 -18.78 -15.40 11.78
N GLN A 321 -18.36 -15.59 10.52
CA GLN A 321 -19.30 -15.76 9.39
C GLN A 321 -20.08 -17.08 9.40
N GLY A 322 -19.62 -18.08 10.16
CA GLY A 322 -20.29 -19.38 10.30
C GLY A 322 -21.29 -19.49 11.46
N ARG A 323 -21.54 -18.41 12.21
CA ARG A 323 -22.52 -18.33 13.31
C ARG A 323 -23.79 -17.61 12.87
#